data_AF-A0A1Q7W8H9-F1
#
_entry.id   AF-A0A1Q7W8H9-F1
#
_cell.length_a   1.000
_cell.length_b   1.000
_cell.length_c   1.000
_cell.angle_alpha   90.00
_cell.angle_beta   90.00
_cell.angle_gamma   90.00
#
_symmetry.space_group_name_H-M   'P 1'
#
loop_
_entity.id
_entity.type
_entity.pdbx_description
1 polymer ?
#
loop_
_entity_poly.entity_id
_entity_poly.type
_entity_poly.pdbx_seq_one_letter_code
_entity_poly.pdbx_strand_id
1 'polypeptide(L)'
;MFGSGPVAYEIGGNIDATCFGGVAAVHRLVTKLGLVERINEQVPLLKVHLPYHESDHVLNLAYNVVCGGTRLEDIERLRHDGAYMNAVGADLIPDPTTAGDFCRRFTEADVAKLLEAINARSRRPRGSASRAWTCRTRAFGGTRR
;
A
#
# COMPACT_ATOMS: atom_id res chain seq x y z
N MET A 1 33.97 29.14 -14.60
CA MET A 1 32.78 29.69 -15.29
C MET A 1 31.63 28.73 -15.08
N PHE A 2 30.56 29.17 -14.41
CA PHE A 2 29.36 28.36 -14.18
C PHE A 2 28.54 28.31 -15.46
N GLY A 3 28.28 27.11 -15.99
CA GLY A 3 27.50 26.92 -17.22
C GLY A 3 26.00 27.02 -16.98
N SER A 4 25.28 27.72 -17.87
CA SER A 4 23.82 27.78 -17.87
C SER A 4 23.23 26.60 -18.66
N GLY A 5 22.90 25.52 -17.95
CA GLY A 5 21.95 24.53 -18.46
C GLY A 5 20.50 25.04 -18.30
N PRO A 6 19.54 24.55 -19.08
CA PRO A 6 18.14 24.94 -18.93
C PRO A 6 17.64 24.59 -17.52
N VAL A 7 17.27 25.62 -16.76
CA VAL A 7 16.60 25.48 -15.46
C VAL A 7 15.12 25.28 -15.76
N ALA A 8 14.66 24.03 -15.71
CA ALA A 8 13.24 23.71 -15.75
C ALA A 8 12.66 23.90 -14.35
N TYR A 9 11.83 24.94 -14.18
CA TYR A 9 11.12 25.21 -12.94
C TYR A 9 9.63 24.97 -13.19
N GLU A 10 9.09 23.90 -12.59
CA GLU A 10 7.66 23.58 -12.66
C GLU A 10 6.92 24.42 -11.61
N ILE A 11 6.54 25.64 -11.99
CA ILE A 11 5.65 26.48 -11.19
C ILE A 11 4.21 26.18 -11.60
N GLY A 12 3.47 25.47 -10.75
CA GLY A 12 2.03 25.31 -10.93
C GLY A 12 1.52 23.88 -11.08
N GLY A 13 2.22 22.87 -10.55
CA GLY A 13 1.57 21.58 -10.29
C GLY A 13 0.40 21.78 -9.31
N ASN A 14 -0.77 21.19 -9.58
CA ASN A 14 -1.85 21.13 -8.59
C ASN A 14 -1.30 20.48 -7.31
N ILE A 15 -1.53 21.13 -6.17
CA ILE A 15 -1.14 20.56 -4.87
C ILE A 15 -2.14 19.45 -4.56
N ASP A 16 -1.79 18.22 -4.94
CA ASP A 16 -2.50 17.04 -4.50
C ASP A 16 -2.16 16.78 -3.03
N ALA A 17 -3.04 17.22 -2.15
CA ALA A 17 -2.91 17.05 -0.71
C ALA A 17 -3.98 16.09 -0.19
N THR A 18 -3.57 15.11 0.60
CA THR A 18 -4.45 14.26 1.39
C THR A 18 -4.22 14.53 2.87
N CYS A 19 -5.27 14.47 3.69
CA CYS A 19 -5.14 14.53 5.15
C CYS A 19 -4.46 13.28 5.74
N PHE A 20 -4.26 12.24 4.94
CA PHE A 20 -3.69 10.96 5.34
C PHE A 20 -2.19 10.84 5.02
N GLY A 21 -1.38 11.84 5.36
CA GLY A 21 0.07 11.84 5.04
C GLY A 21 0.86 10.64 5.57
N GLY A 22 0.36 9.96 6.61
CA GLY A 22 0.96 8.74 7.16
C GLY A 22 0.83 7.50 6.26
N VAL A 23 -0.13 7.47 5.32
CA VAL A 23 -0.40 6.26 4.53
C VAL A 23 0.77 5.86 3.64
N ALA A 24 1.48 6.84 3.05
CA ALA A 24 2.68 6.57 2.26
C ALA A 24 3.80 5.92 3.09
N ALA A 25 3.95 6.35 4.35
CA ALA A 25 4.94 5.78 5.25
C ALA A 25 4.58 4.33 5.65
N VAL A 26 3.30 4.07 5.92
CA VAL A 26 2.79 2.73 6.21
C VAL A 26 2.93 1.82 4.99
N HIS A 27 2.55 2.29 3.80
CA HIS A 27 2.70 1.52 2.56
C HIS A 27 4.16 1.15 2.31
N ARG A 28 5.07 2.13 2.41
CA ARG A 28 6.52 1.87 2.27
C ARG A 28 7.05 0.88 3.31
N LEU A 29 6.53 0.89 4.53
CA LEU A 29 6.89 -0.08 5.56
C LEU A 29 6.44 -1.48 5.16
N VAL A 30 5.19 -1.65 4.75
CA VAL A 30 4.59 -2.92 4.31
C VAL A 30 5.39 -3.52 3.14
N THR A 31 5.70 -2.72 2.12
CA THR A 31 6.52 -3.17 0.97
C THR A 31 7.93 -3.57 1.41
N LYS A 32 8.59 -2.80 2.28
CA LYS A 32 9.93 -3.13 2.77
C LYS A 32 9.97 -4.38 3.64
N LEU A 33 8.89 -4.66 4.35
CA LEU A 33 8.76 -5.88 5.13
C LEU A 33 8.49 -7.11 4.25
N GLY A 34 8.24 -6.93 2.94
CA GLY A 34 7.89 -8.02 2.03
C GLY A 34 6.58 -8.70 2.44
N LEU A 35 5.64 -7.91 2.98
CA LEU A 35 4.37 -8.42 3.47
C LEU A 35 3.39 -8.66 2.32
N VAL A 36 3.49 -7.89 1.23
CA VAL A 36 2.68 -8.02 0.01
C VAL A 36 2.85 -9.42 -0.59
N GLU A 37 4.10 -9.82 -0.84
CA GLU A 37 4.45 -11.10 -1.44
C GLU A 37 4.02 -12.25 -0.51
N ARG A 38 4.22 -12.08 0.80
CA ARG A 38 3.87 -13.09 1.80
C ARG A 38 2.36 -13.33 1.87
N ILE A 39 1.55 -12.28 1.80
CA ILE A 39 0.08 -12.41 1.81
C ILE A 39 -0.36 -13.17 0.56
N ASN A 40 0.18 -12.83 -0.61
CA ASN A 40 -0.12 -13.52 -1.87
C ASN A 40 0.27 -15.02 -1.81
N GLU A 41 1.38 -15.37 -1.15
CA GLU A 41 1.80 -16.77 -0.99
C GLU A 41 0.94 -17.56 0.00
N GLN A 42 0.51 -16.94 1.11
CA GLN A 42 -0.13 -17.65 2.22
C GLN A 42 -1.65 -17.68 2.16
N VAL A 43 -2.26 -16.78 1.38
CA VAL A 43 -3.71 -16.62 1.29
C VAL A 43 -4.17 -16.75 -0.18
N PRO A 44 -4.12 -17.95 -0.78
CA PRO A 44 -4.58 -18.17 -2.15
C PRO A 44 -6.11 -18.28 -2.19
N LEU A 45 -6.81 -17.16 -2.07
CA LEU A 45 -8.28 -17.10 -2.10
C LEU A 45 -8.81 -16.91 -3.51
N LEU A 46 -8.02 -16.32 -4.41
CA LEU A 46 -8.41 -16.06 -5.77
C LEU A 46 -7.91 -17.18 -6.69
N LYS A 47 -8.83 -17.77 -7.45
CA LYS A 47 -8.47 -18.70 -8.53
C LYS A 47 -7.86 -17.98 -9.73
N VAL A 48 -8.20 -16.70 -9.90
CA VAL A 48 -7.70 -15.82 -10.98
C VAL A 48 -7.39 -14.46 -10.36
N HIS A 49 -6.16 -13.99 -10.57
CA HIS A 49 -5.63 -12.76 -9.98
C HIS A 49 -5.71 -11.59 -10.96
N LEU A 50 -6.92 -11.24 -11.43
CA LEU A 50 -7.13 -10.10 -12.32
C LEU A 50 -8.34 -9.27 -11.87
N PRO A 51 -8.23 -7.94 -11.74
CA PRO A 51 -7.04 -7.08 -11.82
C PRO A 51 -6.28 -6.94 -10.48
N TYR A 52 -6.68 -7.65 -9.42
CA TYR A 52 -6.16 -7.48 -8.06
C TYR A 52 -5.55 -8.78 -7.52
N HIS A 53 -4.52 -8.64 -6.67
CA HIS A 53 -4.02 -9.70 -5.82
C HIS A 53 -4.67 -9.68 -4.44
N GLU A 54 -4.53 -10.75 -3.67
CA GLU A 54 -5.08 -10.84 -2.32
C GLU A 54 -4.49 -9.80 -1.38
N SER A 55 -3.20 -9.50 -1.53
CA SER A 55 -2.56 -8.40 -0.81
C SER A 55 -3.22 -7.06 -1.10
N ASP A 56 -3.63 -6.77 -2.34
CA ASP A 56 -4.29 -5.51 -2.69
C ASP A 56 -5.62 -5.38 -1.95
N HIS A 57 -6.42 -6.45 -1.88
CA HIS A 57 -7.68 -6.44 -1.14
C HIS A 57 -7.46 -6.28 0.37
N VAL A 58 -6.50 -7.01 0.95
CA VAL A 58 -6.19 -6.92 2.39
C VAL A 58 -5.68 -5.53 2.74
N LEU A 59 -4.78 -4.97 1.93
CA LEU A 59 -4.22 -3.64 2.15
C LEU A 59 -5.25 -2.54 1.93
N ASN A 60 -6.17 -2.70 0.98
CA ASN A 60 -7.26 -1.76 0.78
C ASN A 60 -8.16 -1.66 2.04
N LEU A 61 -8.53 -2.81 2.63
CA LEU A 61 -9.27 -2.82 3.90
C LEU A 61 -8.46 -2.19 5.04
N ALA A 62 -7.17 -2.53 5.16
CA ALA A 62 -6.31 -1.99 6.22
C ALA A 62 -6.13 -0.47 6.10
N TYR A 63 -5.92 0.04 4.89
CA TYR A 63 -5.75 1.48 4.65
C TYR A 63 -7.04 2.25 4.84
N ASN A 64 -8.19 1.66 4.53
CA ASN A 64 -9.47 2.25 4.89
C ASN A 64 -9.53 2.54 6.41
N VAL A 65 -9.17 1.57 7.25
CA VAL A 65 -9.14 1.75 8.70
C VAL A 65 -8.07 2.77 9.14
N VAL A 66 -6.87 2.73 8.56
CA VAL A 66 -5.79 3.70 8.88
C VAL A 66 -6.19 5.13 8.53
N CYS A 67 -6.98 5.31 7.46
CA CYS A 67 -7.52 6.60 7.04
C CYS A 67 -8.83 6.96 7.78
N GLY A 68 -9.13 6.27 8.88
CA GLY A 68 -10.28 6.56 9.74
C GLY A 68 -11.63 6.09 9.19
N GLY A 69 -11.64 5.24 8.17
CA GLY A 69 -12.83 4.55 7.70
C GLY A 69 -13.31 3.51 8.72
N THR A 70 -14.62 3.35 8.81
CA THR A 70 -15.27 2.39 9.73
C THR A 70 -16.14 1.39 8.98
N ARG A 71 -16.50 1.69 7.72
CA ARG A 71 -17.35 0.85 6.87
C ARG A 71 -16.67 0.58 5.54
N LEU A 72 -17.17 -0.42 4.79
CA LEU A 72 -16.62 -0.73 3.47
C LEU A 72 -16.92 0.40 2.48
N GLU A 73 -18.08 1.04 2.60
CA GLU A 73 -18.46 2.18 1.74
C GLU A 73 -17.46 3.34 1.78
N ASP A 74 -16.72 3.50 2.89
CA ASP A 74 -15.70 4.55 3.04
C ASP A 74 -14.52 4.37 2.07
N ILE A 75 -14.35 3.18 1.50
CA ILE A 75 -13.37 2.91 0.43
C ILE A 75 -13.67 3.77 -0.81
N GLU A 76 -14.94 4.07 -1.09
CA GLU A 76 -15.29 4.90 -2.25
C GLU A 76 -14.74 6.33 -2.13
N ARG A 77 -14.66 6.85 -0.89
CA ARG A 77 -13.99 8.13 -0.64
C ARG A 77 -12.51 8.08 -1.00
N LEU A 78 -11.82 6.99 -0.68
CA LEU A 78 -10.41 6.79 -1.00
C LEU A 78 -10.18 6.59 -2.51
N ARG A 79 -11.13 5.95 -3.21
CA ARG A 79 -11.10 5.77 -4.68
C ARG A 79 -11.11 7.09 -5.43
N HIS A 80 -11.75 8.11 -4.86
CA HIS A 80 -11.84 9.44 -5.45
C HIS A 80 -10.78 10.43 -4.96
N ASP A 81 -9.93 10.04 -3.99
CA ASP A 81 -8.83 10.87 -3.51
C ASP A 81 -7.55 10.58 -4.33
N GLY A 82 -7.27 11.44 -5.32
CA GLY A 82 -6.07 11.33 -6.16
C GLY A 82 -4.76 11.44 -5.38
N ALA A 83 -4.72 12.25 -4.31
CA ALA A 83 -3.52 12.40 -3.49
C ALA A 83 -3.25 11.13 -2.67
N TYR A 84 -4.29 10.47 -2.18
CA TYR A 84 -4.18 9.13 -1.57
C TYR A 84 -3.70 8.09 -2.59
N MET A 85 -4.30 8.04 -3.78
CA MET A 85 -3.93 7.08 -4.83
C MET A 85 -2.47 7.25 -5.24
N ASN A 86 -2.00 8.49 -5.37
CA ASN A 86 -0.60 8.82 -5.60
C ASN A 86 0.31 8.39 -4.43
N ALA A 87 -0.15 8.55 -3.19
CA ALA A 87 0.60 8.20 -1.98
C ALA A 87 0.83 6.68 -1.83
N VAL A 88 -0.16 5.87 -2.22
CA VAL A 88 -0.05 4.40 -2.23
C VAL A 88 0.47 3.84 -3.56
N GLY A 89 0.62 4.70 -4.59
CA GLY A 89 1.11 4.32 -5.91
C GLY A 89 0.18 3.38 -6.68
N ALA A 90 -1.13 3.48 -6.44
CA ALA A 90 -2.13 2.65 -7.08
C ALA A 90 -2.85 3.43 -8.19
N ASP A 91 -3.03 2.79 -9.34
CA ASP A 91 -3.85 3.32 -10.44
C ASP A 91 -5.34 3.01 -10.21
N LEU A 92 -5.64 1.93 -9.50
CA LEU A 92 -6.99 1.47 -9.18
C LEU A 92 -6.98 0.69 -7.86
N ILE A 93 -7.98 0.93 -7.01
CA ILE A 93 -8.24 0.11 -5.82
C ILE A 93 -9.62 -0.55 -5.91
N PRO A 94 -9.79 -1.75 -5.29
CA PRO A 94 -11.07 -2.46 -5.27
C PRO A 94 -12.20 -1.57 -4.73
N ASP A 95 -13.33 -1.56 -5.43
CA ASP A 95 -14.55 -0.89 -4.97
C ASP A 95 -15.15 -1.62 -3.75
N PRO A 96 -16.02 -0.95 -2.95
CA PRO A 96 -16.59 -1.53 -1.74
C PRO A 96 -17.34 -2.85 -1.97
N THR A 97 -17.96 -3.05 -3.14
CA THR A 97 -18.68 -4.29 -3.44
C THR A 97 -17.71 -5.44 -3.75
N THR A 98 -16.62 -5.14 -4.46
CA THR A 98 -15.51 -6.09 -4.68
C THR A 98 -14.81 -6.45 -3.36
N ALA A 99 -14.59 -5.47 -2.48
CA ALA A 99 -14.04 -5.71 -1.14
C ALA A 99 -14.97 -6.60 -0.30
N GLY A 100 -16.29 -6.39 -0.40
CA GLY A 100 -17.29 -7.24 0.24
C GLY A 100 -17.30 -8.68 -0.31
N ASP A 101 -17.19 -8.86 -1.63
CA ASP A 101 -17.09 -10.20 -2.23
C ASP A 101 -15.82 -10.94 -1.78
N PHE A 102 -14.69 -10.23 -1.70
CA PHE A 102 -13.45 -10.78 -1.17
C PHE A 102 -13.60 -11.27 0.28
N CYS A 103 -14.25 -10.48 1.14
CA CYS A 103 -14.50 -10.87 2.53
C CYS A 103 -15.36 -12.14 2.66
N ARG A 104 -16.32 -12.36 1.76
CA ARG A 104 -17.16 -13.58 1.77
C ARG A 104 -16.39 -14.87 1.45
N ARG A 105 -15.21 -14.75 0.86
CA ARG A 105 -14.35 -15.90 0.51
C ARG A 105 -13.48 -16.37 1.66
N PHE A 106 -13.34 -15.58 2.74
CA PHE A 106 -12.53 -15.98 3.89
C PHE A 106 -13.20 -17.09 4.70
N THR A 107 -12.41 -18.11 5.02
CA THR A 107 -12.71 -19.04 6.11
C THR A 107 -11.90 -18.69 7.36
N GLU A 108 -12.28 -19.24 8.51
CA GLU A 108 -11.51 -19.07 9.76
C GLU A 108 -10.04 -19.51 9.60
N ALA A 109 -9.81 -20.59 8.86
CA ALA A 109 -8.46 -21.08 8.58
C ALA A 109 -7.64 -20.07 7.77
N ASP A 110 -8.26 -19.34 6.84
CA ASP A 110 -7.57 -18.34 6.03
C ASP A 110 -7.26 -17.08 6.82
N VAL A 111 -8.15 -16.69 7.75
CA VAL A 111 -7.85 -15.62 8.72
C VAL A 111 -6.65 -16.00 9.60
N ALA A 112 -6.59 -17.23 10.08
CA ALA A 112 -5.46 -17.71 10.88
C ALA A 112 -4.14 -17.70 10.08
N LYS A 113 -4.17 -18.13 8.80
CA LYS A 113 -3.00 -18.04 7.90
C LYS A 113 -2.57 -16.60 7.67
N LEU A 114 -3.51 -15.68 7.45
CA LEU A 114 -3.20 -14.26 7.30
C LEU A 114 -2.52 -13.69 8.55
N LEU A 115 -3.02 -14.03 9.74
CA LEU A 115 -2.39 -13.62 11.00
C LEU A 115 -0.99 -14.19 11.15
N GLU A 116 -0.77 -15.45 10.78
CA GLU A 116 0.56 -16.06 10.82
C GLU A 116 1.52 -15.42 9.80
N ALA A 117 1.04 -15.09 8.60
CA ALA A 117 1.82 -14.37 7.58
C ALA A 117 2.38 -13.04 8.11
N ILE A 118 1.53 -12.29 8.83
CA ILE A 118 1.89 -11.01 9.45
C ILE A 118 2.85 -11.25 10.63
N ASN A 119 2.55 -12.21 11.51
CA ASN A 119 3.32 -12.48 12.71
C ASN A 119 4.72 -13.02 12.41
N ALA A 120 4.89 -13.81 11.35
CA ALA A 120 6.19 -14.35 10.94
C ALA A 120 7.24 -13.25 10.72
N ARG A 121 6.84 -12.07 10.23
CA ARG A 121 7.74 -10.92 10.08
C ARG A 121 7.97 -10.14 11.37
N SER A 122 6.95 -10.04 12.23
CA SER A 122 7.04 -9.41 13.55
C SER A 122 7.96 -10.15 14.52
N ARG A 123 8.17 -11.47 14.32
CA ARG A 123 9.05 -12.33 15.14
C ARG A 123 10.53 -12.26 14.78
N ARG A 124 10.97 -11.37 13.88
CA ARG A 124 12.42 -11.09 13.74
C ARG A 124 12.97 -10.71 15.12
N PRO A 125 13.95 -11.43 15.68
CA PRO A 125 14.37 -11.23 17.07
C PRO A 125 14.80 -9.77 17.28
N ARG A 126 14.25 -9.13 18.33
CA ARG A 126 14.61 -7.78 18.80
C ARG A 126 16.04 -7.73 19.39
N GLY A 127 17.01 -8.39 18.74
CA GLY A 127 18.33 -8.67 19.31
C GLY A 127 19.46 -8.87 18.32
N SER A 128 19.31 -8.58 17.02
CA SER A 128 20.45 -8.49 16.10
C SER A 128 20.45 -7.18 15.33
N ALA A 129 20.83 -6.12 16.04
CA ALA A 129 21.45 -4.98 15.40
C ALA A 129 22.74 -5.46 14.70
N SER A 130 22.70 -5.65 13.39
CA SER A 130 23.78 -5.16 12.53
C SER A 130 23.35 -5.09 11.06
N ARG A 131 23.55 -3.89 10.52
CA ARG A 131 23.75 -3.53 9.11
C ARG A 131 22.53 -3.47 8.19
N ALA A 132 22.47 -2.32 7.49
CA ALA A 132 21.61 -1.95 6.38
C ALA A 132 20.16 -1.50 6.66
N TRP A 133 19.97 -0.60 7.65
CA TRP A 133 18.93 0.44 7.52
C TRP A 133 19.58 1.75 7.05
N THR A 134 20.12 1.76 5.83
CA THR A 134 20.29 3.05 5.13
C THR A 134 18.93 3.41 4.55
N CYS A 135 18.20 4.25 5.26
CA CYS A 135 17.08 4.98 4.68
C CYS A 135 17.64 5.91 3.60
N ARG A 136 17.81 5.37 2.39
CA ARG A 136 17.97 6.20 1.20
C ARG A 136 16.56 6.67 0.84
N THR A 137 16.21 7.88 1.23
CA THR A 137 15.15 8.67 0.61
C THR A 137 15.52 8.84 -0.86
N ARG A 138 15.11 7.88 -1.71
CA ARG A 138 14.98 8.17 -3.14
C ARG A 138 13.73 9.04 -3.26
N ALA A 139 13.97 10.29 -3.62
CA ALA A 139 12.96 11.22 -4.06
C ALA A 139 12.05 10.56 -5.10
N PHE A 140 10.76 10.83 -4.95
CA PHE A 140 9.76 10.69 -5.99
C PHE A 140 10.29 11.27 -7.31
N GLY A 141 10.16 10.52 -8.39
CA GLY A 141 10.66 10.87 -9.71
C GLY A 141 10.34 9.75 -10.68
N GLY A 142 9.05 9.53 -10.90
CA GLY A 142 8.56 8.61 -11.91
C GLY A 142 8.73 9.23 -13.30
N THR A 143 9.59 8.64 -14.12
CA THR A 143 9.52 8.73 -15.58
C THR A 143 8.79 7.48 -16.07
N ARG A 144 7.49 7.62 -16.39
CA ARG A 144 6.84 6.74 -17.36
C ARG A 144 6.75 7.51 -18.68
N ARG A 145 7.11 6.80 -19.75
CA ARG A 145 7.21 7.27 -21.14
C ARG A 145 5.86 7.63 -21.71
#